data_AF-A0A7C3YGQ2-F1
#
_entry.id   AF-A0A7C3YGQ2-F1
#
_cell.length_a   1.000
_cell.length_b   1.000
_cell.length_c   1.000
_cell.angle_alpha   90.00
_cell.angle_beta   90.00
_cell.angle_gamma   90.00
#
_symmetry.space_group_name_H-M   'P 1'
#
loop_
_entity.id
_entity.type
_entity.pdbx_description
1 polymer ?
#
loop_
_entity_poly.entity_id
_entity_poly.type
_entity_poly.pdbx_seq_one_letter_code
_entity_poly.pdbx_strand_id
1 'polypeptide(L)'
;MIENIWLVAFLNLLPTTEQIGGITVGLSLGLNPLLVLLVSLTINCLLFFPVYFGLEAFYERVSRKIKLLKRYLERTRKKGKPYVDKYGMLGLTLFIALPTPLTGTYTASALSW
;
A
#
# COMPACT_ATOMS: atom_id res chain seq x y z
N MET A 1 -12.48 -23.92 -1.07
CA MET A 1 -11.47 -23.39 -0.12
C MET A 1 -10.37 -22.59 -0.82
N ILE A 2 -9.67 -23.15 -1.82
CA ILE A 2 -8.57 -22.46 -2.53
C ILE A 2 -9.05 -21.23 -3.32
N GLU A 3 -10.21 -21.32 -3.99
CA GLU A 3 -10.80 -20.20 -4.75
C GLU A 3 -11.10 -18.97 -3.88
N ASN A 4 -11.54 -19.20 -2.63
CA ASN A 4 -11.82 -18.12 -1.68
C ASN A 4 -10.56 -17.36 -1.26
N ILE A 5 -9.40 -18.03 -1.23
CA ILE A 5 -8.12 -17.40 -0.90
C ILE A 5 -7.65 -16.50 -2.04
N TRP A 6 -7.85 -16.91 -3.29
CA TRP A 6 -7.54 -16.09 -4.46
C TRP A 6 -8.39 -14.82 -4.53
N LEU A 7 -9.68 -14.90 -4.19
CA LEU A 7 -10.54 -13.72 -4.08
C LEU A 7 -10.04 -12.73 -3.02
N VAL A 8 -9.65 -13.23 -1.85
CA VAL A 8 -9.06 -12.39 -0.78
C VAL A 8 -7.76 -11.74 -1.25
N ALA A 9 -6.90 -12.47 -1.95
CA ALA A 9 -5.67 -11.93 -2.51
C ALA A 9 -5.94 -10.83 -3.55
N PHE A 10 -6.92 -11.05 -4.44
CA PHE A 10 -7.30 -10.08 -5.46
C PHE A 10 -7.90 -8.80 -4.87
N LEU A 11 -8.72 -8.93 -3.82
CA LEU A 11 -9.29 -7.76 -3.13
C LEU A 11 -8.23 -6.95 -2.38
N ASN A 12 -7.18 -7.59 -1.86
CA ASN A 12 -6.03 -6.90 -1.26
C ASN A 12 -5.17 -6.15 -2.30
N LEU A 13 -5.19 -6.61 -3.57
CA LEU A 13 -4.49 -5.94 -4.66
C LEU A 13 -5.18 -4.64 -5.08
N LEU A 14 -6.49 -4.49 -4.84
CA LEU A 14 -7.23 -3.31 -5.25
C LEU A 14 -6.97 -2.13 -4.29
N PRO A 15 -6.61 -0.94 -4.80
CA PRO A 15 -6.32 0.24 -3.98
C PRO A 15 -7.53 0.78 -3.23
N THR A 16 -8.75 0.42 -3.64
CA THR A 16 -10.00 0.89 -3.05
C THR A 16 -10.51 0.03 -1.91
N THR A 17 -10.28 -1.29 -1.94
CA THR A 17 -10.79 -2.21 -0.91
C THR A 17 -9.79 -2.46 0.20
N GLU A 18 -8.49 -2.19 -0.04
CA GLU A 18 -7.39 -2.32 0.92
C GLU A 18 -7.40 -3.65 1.73
N GLN A 19 -6.55 -3.72 2.75
CA GLN A 19 -6.42 -4.84 3.67
C GLN A 19 -7.74 -5.19 4.38
N ILE A 20 -8.60 -4.19 4.59
CA ILE A 20 -9.89 -4.36 5.26
C ILE A 20 -10.87 -5.16 4.41
N GLY A 21 -10.98 -4.88 3.11
CA GLY A 21 -11.89 -5.61 2.23
C GLY A 21 -11.51 -7.08 2.10
N GLY A 22 -10.21 -7.37 1.98
CA GLY A 22 -9.71 -8.74 2.00
C GLY A 22 -10.00 -9.47 3.32
N ILE A 23 -9.79 -8.80 4.45
CA ILE A 23 -10.07 -9.37 5.78
C ILE A 23 -11.58 -9.60 5.97
N THR A 24 -12.42 -8.63 5.61
CA THR A 24 -13.86 -8.69 5.86
C THR A 24 -14.53 -9.77 5.01
N VAL A 25 -14.12 -9.91 3.75
CA VAL A 25 -14.59 -10.99 2.85
C VAL A 25 -14.03 -12.34 3.28
N GLY A 26 -12.76 -12.42 3.71
CA GLY A 26 -12.20 -13.66 4.21
C GLY A 26 -12.94 -14.18 5.45
N LEU A 27 -13.32 -13.29 6.36
CA LEU A 27 -14.12 -13.61 7.54
C LEU A 27 -15.55 -14.01 7.19
N SER A 28 -16.20 -13.33 6.25
CA SER A 28 -17.58 -13.68 5.82
C SER A 28 -17.67 -15.04 5.13
N LEU A 29 -16.57 -15.49 4.51
CA LEU A 29 -16.42 -16.81 3.90
C LEU A 29 -16.09 -17.92 4.91
N GLY A 30 -16.03 -17.61 6.21
CA GLY A 30 -15.75 -18.58 7.27
C GLY A 30 -14.30 -19.06 7.32
N LEU A 31 -13.36 -18.33 6.72
CA LEU A 31 -11.94 -18.66 6.79
C LEU A 31 -11.38 -18.35 8.18
N ASN A 32 -10.29 -19.03 8.55
CA ASN A 32 -9.62 -18.79 9.81
C ASN A 32 -9.11 -17.32 9.86
N PRO A 33 -9.55 -16.52 10.85
CA PRO A 33 -9.16 -15.11 10.97
C PRO A 33 -7.65 -14.89 10.93
N LEU A 34 -6.88 -15.74 11.62
CA LEU A 34 -5.42 -15.62 11.68
C LEU A 34 -4.78 -15.85 10.31
N LEU A 35 -5.28 -16.82 9.55
CA LEU A 35 -4.77 -17.12 8.22
C LEU A 35 -5.06 -15.97 7.25
N VAL A 36 -6.28 -15.43 7.26
CA VAL A 36 -6.68 -14.29 6.42
C VAL A 36 -5.84 -13.05 6.72
N LEU A 37 -5.56 -12.80 8.01
CA LEU A 37 -4.77 -11.65 8.45
C LEU A 37 -3.32 -11.78 8.02
N LEU A 38 -2.70 -12.95 8.20
CA LEU A 38 -1.33 -13.21 7.76
C LEU A 38 -1.18 -13.10 6.25
N VAL A 39 -2.08 -13.72 5.48
CA VAL A 39 -2.06 -13.66 4.01
C VAL A 39 -2.22 -12.22 3.52
N SER A 40 -3.18 -11.48 4.08
CA SER A 40 -3.43 -10.08 3.68
C SER A 40 -2.25 -9.17 4.02
N LEU A 41 -1.60 -9.39 5.17
CA LEU A 41 -0.40 -8.65 5.58
C LEU A 41 0.79 -8.96 4.65
N THR A 42 1.03 -10.23 4.33
CA THR A 42 2.12 -10.63 3.43
C THR A 42 1.94 -10.04 2.03
N ILE A 43 0.72 -10.09 1.49
CA ILE A 43 0.42 -9.54 0.17
C ILE A 43 0.62 -8.02 0.16
N ASN A 44 0.15 -7.30 1.19
CA ASN A 44 0.34 -5.85 1.29
C ASN A 44 1.82 -5.47 1.41
N CYS A 45 2.58 -6.16 2.26
CA CYS A 45 4.01 -5.94 2.39
C CYS A 45 4.75 -6.20 1.07
N LEU A 46 4.35 -7.23 0.31
CA LEU A 46 4.94 -7.53 -0.99
C LEU A 46 4.54 -6.52 -2.06
N LEU A 47 3.30 -5.99 -2.02
CA LEU A 47 2.78 -4.96 -2.90
C LEU A 47 3.51 -3.61 -2.77
N PHE A 48 4.11 -3.35 -1.61
CA PHE A 48 4.85 -2.11 -1.36
C PHE A 48 5.95 -1.90 -2.39
N PHE A 49 6.76 -2.92 -2.65
CA PHE A 49 7.89 -2.85 -3.57
C PHE A 49 7.49 -2.48 -5.01
N PRO A 50 6.61 -3.23 -5.70
CA PRO A 50 6.23 -2.92 -7.08
C PRO A 50 5.51 -1.57 -7.18
N VAL A 51 4.71 -1.18 -6.18
CA VAL A 51 4.04 0.13 -6.18
C VAL A 51 5.05 1.26 -6.01
N TYR A 52 5.98 1.13 -5.06
CA TYR A 52 7.04 2.11 -4.82
C TYR A 52 7.92 2.31 -6.06
N PHE A 53 8.48 1.23 -6.61
CA PHE A 53 9.33 1.30 -7.80
C PHE A 53 8.55 1.75 -9.05
N GLY A 54 7.27 1.38 -9.14
CA GLY A 54 6.38 1.85 -10.21
C GLY A 54 6.17 3.37 -10.15
N LEU A 55 5.96 3.91 -8.95
CA LEU A 55 5.86 5.36 -8.71
C LEU A 55 7.17 6.07 -9.08
N GLU A 56 8.31 5.49 -8.73
CA GLU A 56 9.64 6.01 -9.05
C GLU A 56 9.90 6.09 -10.55
N ALA A 57 9.70 4.97 -11.24
CA ALA A 57 9.85 4.92 -12.68
C ALA A 57 8.88 5.88 -13.39
N PHE A 58 7.64 5.97 -12.90
CA PHE A 58 6.64 6.90 -13.45
C PHE A 58 7.08 8.35 -13.28
N TYR A 59 7.57 8.72 -12.10
CA TYR A 59 8.06 10.07 -11.88
C TYR A 59 9.27 10.42 -12.70
N GLU A 60 10.31 9.58 -12.73
CA GLU A 60 11.49 9.88 -13.53
C GLU A 60 11.11 10.13 -15.00
N ARG A 61 10.13 9.37 -15.50
CA ARG A 61 9.69 9.47 -16.89
C ARG A 61 8.75 10.64 -17.16
N VAL A 62 7.82 10.96 -16.26
CA VAL A 62 6.78 11.98 -16.47
C VAL A 62 7.18 13.35 -15.93
N SER A 63 7.90 13.42 -14.80
CA SER A 63 8.39 14.69 -14.23
C SER A 63 9.39 15.39 -15.14
N ARG A 64 10.14 14.64 -15.97
CA ARG A 64 11.00 15.17 -17.02
C ARG A 64 10.22 15.87 -18.13
N LYS A 65 8.97 15.46 -18.39
CA LYS A 65 8.13 16.01 -19.46
C LYS A 65 7.24 17.16 -19.01
N ILE A 66 6.79 17.19 -17.75
CA ILE A 66 5.79 18.15 -17.27
C ILE A 66 6.27 18.89 -16.02
N LYS A 67 6.68 20.16 -16.18
CA LYS A 67 7.17 21.03 -15.08
C LYS A 67 6.12 21.27 -13.98
N LEU A 68 4.83 21.35 -14.33
CA LEU A 68 3.74 21.53 -13.36
C LEU A 68 3.60 20.31 -12.43
N LEU A 69 3.66 19.12 -13.00
CA LEU A 69 3.61 17.87 -12.25
C LEU A 69 4.82 17.73 -11.34
N LYS A 70 6.02 18.06 -11.83
CA LYS A 70 7.24 18.09 -11.00
C LYS A 70 7.06 18.98 -9.77
N ARG A 71 6.55 20.20 -9.93
CA ARG A 71 6.35 21.14 -8.82
C ARG A 71 5.28 20.67 -7.83
N TYR A 72 4.23 20.00 -8.32
CA TYR A 72 3.20 19.40 -7.47
C TYR A 72 3.77 18.24 -6.64
N LEU A 73 4.47 17.31 -7.30
CA LEU A 73 5.07 16.14 -6.65
C LEU A 73 6.19 16.51 -5.67
N GLU A 74 7.04 17.50 -5.99
CA GLU A 74 8.04 18.02 -5.05
C GLU A 74 7.40 18.62 -3.78
N ARG A 75 6.23 19.26 -3.89
CA ARG A 75 5.48 19.75 -2.71
C ARG A 75 4.97 18.59 -1.87
N THR A 76 4.41 17.55 -2.49
CA THR A 76 3.97 16.34 -1.79
C THR A 76 5.14 15.66 -1.09
N ARG A 77 6.28 15.52 -1.77
CA ARG A 77 7.51 14.95 -1.21
C ARG A 77 8.03 15.73 -0.02
N LYS A 78 8.08 17.07 -0.11
CA LYS A 78 8.49 17.92 1.01
C LYS A 78 7.59 17.78 2.24
N LYS A 79 6.30 17.48 2.05
CA LYS A 79 5.37 17.22 3.16
C LYS A 79 5.56 15.83 3.77
N GLY A 80 5.80 14.81 2.95
CA GLY A 80 5.99 13.43 3.41
C GLY A 80 7.35 13.16 4.07
N LYS A 81 8.42 13.75 3.52
CA LYS A 81 9.80 13.54 3.97
C LYS A 81 10.03 13.63 5.49
N PRO A 82 9.54 14.65 6.23
CA PRO A 82 9.74 14.70 7.68
C PRO A 82 9.10 13.54 8.45
N TYR A 83 8.00 12.95 7.93
CA TYR A 83 7.38 11.77 8.54
C TYR A 83 8.20 10.51 8.24
N VAL A 84 8.67 10.37 7.00
CA VAL A 84 9.53 9.24 6.60
C VAL A 84 10.86 9.29 7.34
N ASP A 85 11.50 10.45 7.45
CA ASP A 85 12.77 10.62 8.16
C ASP A 85 12.61 10.38 9.67
N LYS A 86 11.44 10.73 10.25
CA LYS A 86 11.16 10.54 11.69
C LYS A 86 10.84 9.10 12.05
N TYR A 87 10.00 8.43 11.26
CA TYR A 87 9.52 7.08 11.59
C TYR A 87 10.26 5.98 10.82
N GLY A 88 10.98 6.33 9.76
CA GLY A 88 11.79 5.42 8.97
C GLY A 88 10.99 4.23 8.42
N MET A 89 11.72 3.13 8.22
CA MET A 89 11.15 1.87 7.76
C MET A 89 10.17 1.27 8.78
N LEU A 90 10.43 1.43 10.09
CA LEU A 90 9.54 0.92 11.13
C LEU A 90 8.16 1.59 11.11
N GLY A 91 8.12 2.91 10.87
CA GLY A 91 6.89 3.66 10.67
C GLY A 91 6.08 3.14 9.50
N LEU A 92 6.74 2.94 8.35
CA LEU A 92 6.11 2.42 7.15
C LEU A 92 5.57 1.00 7.38
N THR A 93 6.36 0.12 7.99
CA THR A 93 5.93 -1.24 8.32
C THR A 93 4.71 -1.25 9.25
N LEU A 94 4.69 -0.40 10.28
CA LEU A 94 3.54 -0.27 11.18
C LEU A 94 2.31 0.31 10.46
N PHE A 95 2.52 1.25 9.54
CA PHE A 95 1.47 1.85 8.74
C PHE A 95 0.84 0.86 7.76
N ILE A 96 1.64 -0.05 7.20
CA ILE A 96 1.17 -1.14 6.34
C ILE A 96 0.54 -2.26 7.17
N ALA A 97 1.04 -2.50 8.39
CA ALA A 97 0.56 -3.59 9.24
C ALA A 97 -0.78 -3.31 9.92
N LEU A 98 -1.07 -2.04 10.22
CA LEU A 98 -2.36 -1.66 10.79
C LEU A 98 -3.46 -1.78 9.73
N PRO A 99 -4.56 -2.53 10.00
CA PRO A 99 -5.71 -2.59 9.10
C PRO A 99 -6.58 -1.34 9.28
N THR A 100 -6.03 -0.17 8.97
CA THR A 100 -6.73 1.11 9.08
C THR A 100 -7.34 1.49 7.72
N PRO A 101 -8.57 2.03 7.70
CA PRO A 101 -9.22 2.43 6.46
C PRO A 101 -8.45 3.60 5.84
N LEU A 102 -8.21 3.55 4.53
CA LEU A 102 -7.54 4.57 3.71
C LEU A 102 -6.02 4.71 3.94
N THR A 103 -5.43 3.84 4.76
CA THR A 103 -4.03 3.95 5.17
C THR A 103 -3.36 2.59 5.02
N GLY A 104 -2.99 2.27 3.79
CA GLY A 104 -2.27 1.04 3.47
C GLY A 104 -1.03 1.27 2.60
N THR A 105 -0.65 0.19 1.92
CA THR A 105 0.53 0.08 1.07
C THR A 105 0.66 1.18 0.03
N TYR A 106 -0.45 1.59 -0.58
CA TYR A 106 -0.47 2.65 -1.59
C TYR A 106 -0.12 4.02 -1.01
N THR A 107 -0.73 4.36 0.13
CA THR A 107 -0.47 5.61 0.85
C THR A 107 0.95 5.61 1.40
N ALA A 108 1.41 4.50 1.96
CA ALA A 108 2.79 4.34 2.43
C ALA A 108 3.80 4.51 1.29
N SER A 109 3.57 3.88 0.14
CA SER A 109 4.42 3.99 -1.05
C SER A 109 4.43 5.41 -1.61
N ALA A 110 3.29 6.09 -1.63
CA ALA A 110 3.21 7.48 -2.10
C ALA A 110 3.91 8.47 -1.16
N LEU A 111 4.00 8.15 0.13
CA LEU A 111 4.60 9.01 1.15
C LEU A 111 6.11 8.77 1.28
N SER A 112 6.57 7.53 1.07
CA SER A 112 7.97 7.12 1.17
C SER A 112 8.81 7.43 -0.07
N TRP A 113 8.17 7.71 -1.19
CA TRP A 113 8.79 7.87 -2.50
C TRP A 113 9.26 9.32 -2.78
#